data_AF-A0A212D6V2-F1
#
_entry.id   AF-A0A212D6V2-F1
#
_cell.length_a   1.000
_cell.length_b   1.000
_cell.length_c   1.000
_cell.angle_alpha   90.00
_cell.angle_beta   90.00
_cell.angle_gamma   90.00
#
_symmetry.space_group_name_H-M   'P 1'
#
loop_
_entity.id
_entity.type
_entity.pdbx_description
1 polymer ?
#
loop_
_entity_poly.entity_id
_entity_poly.type
_entity_poly.pdbx_seq_one_letter_code
_entity_poly.pdbx_strand_id
1 'polypeptide(L)'
;MPATKPLTRSLHTWCLLRTPGTRSYVTSTDSSPAYASKEALIFSPEGLPPRVRELYQRLKEFMERHVYPAEPELQRHQASAERWTPSPLVEDLKEKAKAEGLWNLFLPLETDPEKKYGAGLTNMEYAHLCEVMGTSLYAPE
;
A
#
# COMPACT_ATOMS: atom_id res chain seq x y z
N MET A 1 37.27 53.05 -12.43
CA MET A 1 36.31 51.95 -12.23
C MET A 1 35.68 51.61 -13.58
N PRO A 2 36.24 50.67 -14.37
CA PRO A 2 35.72 50.40 -15.70
C PRO A 2 34.52 49.43 -15.65
N ALA A 3 33.47 49.82 -16.37
CA ALA A 3 32.18 49.16 -16.45
C ALA A 3 32.25 47.75 -17.08
N THR A 4 31.56 46.80 -16.44
CA THR A 4 31.41 45.40 -16.84
C THR A 4 30.38 45.30 -17.98
N LYS A 5 30.81 44.84 -19.16
CA LYS A 5 29.93 44.58 -20.31
C LYS A 5 29.16 43.25 -20.09
N PRO A 6 27.85 43.17 -20.38
CA PRO A 6 27.11 41.91 -20.26
C PRO A 6 27.44 40.96 -21.43
N LEU A 7 27.70 39.69 -21.10
CA LEU A 7 27.90 38.60 -22.06
C LEU A 7 26.60 38.31 -22.82
N THR A 8 26.58 38.65 -24.10
CA THR A 8 25.55 38.22 -25.05
C THR A 8 25.70 36.71 -25.31
N ARG A 9 24.87 35.89 -24.65
CA ARG A 9 24.76 34.45 -24.95
C ARG A 9 24.09 34.26 -26.31
N SER A 10 24.83 33.75 -27.27
CA SER A 10 24.33 33.30 -28.56
C SER A 10 23.65 31.93 -28.42
N LEU A 11 22.34 31.87 -28.66
CA LEU A 11 21.59 30.61 -28.74
C LEU A 11 21.81 30.03 -30.14
N HIS A 12 22.78 29.12 -30.28
CA HIS A 12 22.89 28.29 -31.48
C HIS A 12 21.83 27.19 -31.41
N THR A 13 20.76 27.38 -32.16
CA THR A 13 19.76 26.35 -32.48
C THR A 13 20.42 25.25 -33.32
N TRP A 14 20.75 24.13 -32.68
CA TRP A 14 21.08 22.89 -33.38
C TRP A 14 19.78 22.17 -33.75
N CYS A 15 19.23 22.51 -34.91
CA CYS A 15 18.18 21.71 -35.54
C CYS A 15 18.84 20.64 -36.40
N LEU A 16 19.26 19.53 -35.77
CA LEU A 16 19.70 18.35 -36.50
C LEU A 16 18.46 17.62 -37.02
N LEU A 17 18.40 17.50 -38.34
CA LEU A 17 17.42 16.75 -39.12
C LEU A 17 17.19 15.36 -38.50
N ARG A 18 16.03 15.21 -37.86
CA ARG A 18 15.58 13.95 -37.25
C ARG A 18 15.10 13.04 -38.37
N THR A 19 15.89 12.02 -38.69
CA THR A 19 15.42 10.87 -39.47
C THR A 19 14.26 10.20 -38.71
N PRO A 20 13.21 9.69 -39.39
CA PRO A 20 12.15 8.98 -38.72
C PRO A 20 12.69 7.62 -38.28
N GLY A 21 13.20 7.54 -37.06
CA GLY A 21 13.52 6.27 -36.42
C GLY A 21 12.23 5.49 -36.21
N THR A 22 12.07 4.40 -36.96
CA THR A 22 11.02 3.40 -36.75
C THR A 22 11.12 2.86 -35.33
N ARG A 23 10.13 3.17 -34.49
CA ARG A 23 10.01 2.61 -33.14
C ARG A 23 9.49 1.18 -33.28
N SER A 24 10.39 0.21 -33.25
CA SER A 24 10.04 -1.21 -33.20
C SER A 24 9.63 -1.57 -31.77
N TYR A 25 8.34 -1.85 -31.55
CA TYR A 25 7.90 -2.52 -30.33
C TYR A 25 8.15 -4.01 -30.52
N VAL A 26 8.94 -4.61 -29.64
CA VAL A 26 9.01 -6.06 -29.57
C VAL A 26 7.74 -6.54 -28.87
N THR A 27 6.71 -6.89 -29.63
CA THR A 27 5.58 -7.70 -29.13
C THR A 27 5.87 -9.16 -29.41
N SER A 28 6.95 -9.69 -28.83
CA SER A 28 7.11 -11.13 -28.70
C SER A 28 6.71 -11.49 -27.28
N THR A 29 5.46 -11.93 -27.11
CA THR A 29 5.12 -12.86 -26.03
C THR A 29 5.73 -14.21 -26.40
N ASP A 30 7.05 -14.32 -26.29
CA ASP A 30 7.69 -15.63 -26.32
C ASP A 30 7.34 -16.29 -24.99
N SER A 31 6.31 -17.13 -25.04
CA SER A 31 5.82 -17.88 -23.90
C SER A 31 6.81 -19.00 -23.65
N SER A 32 7.92 -18.68 -22.98
CA SER A 32 8.91 -19.67 -22.55
C SER A 32 8.32 -20.48 -21.39
N PRO A 33 8.09 -21.81 -21.54
CA PRO A 33 7.41 -22.61 -20.53
C PRO A 33 8.37 -23.12 -19.44
N ALA A 34 9.42 -22.36 -19.10
CA ALA A 34 10.56 -22.86 -18.32
C ALA A 34 10.88 -22.10 -17.02
N TYR A 35 9.92 -21.35 -16.46
CA TYR A 35 9.98 -20.80 -15.10
C TYR A 35 8.72 -21.19 -14.31
N ALA A 36 8.41 -22.49 -14.28
CA ALA A 36 7.28 -23.03 -13.53
C ALA A 36 7.70 -23.65 -12.18
N SER A 37 8.74 -23.12 -11.53
CA SER A 37 9.17 -23.63 -10.23
C SER A 37 9.76 -22.54 -9.33
N LYS A 38 9.14 -22.37 -8.16
CA LYS A 38 9.54 -21.60 -6.95
C LYS A 38 9.16 -20.13 -6.80
N GLU A 39 8.57 -19.48 -7.78
CA GLU A 39 8.08 -18.11 -7.62
C GLU A 39 6.56 -18.11 -7.81
N ALA A 40 5.83 -18.55 -6.79
CA ALA A 40 4.44 -18.12 -6.68
C ALA A 40 4.49 -16.59 -6.64
N LEU A 41 4.05 -15.94 -7.72
CA LEU A 41 4.09 -14.48 -7.85
C LEU A 41 3.48 -13.89 -6.57
N ILE A 42 4.29 -13.16 -5.81
CA ILE A 42 3.92 -12.56 -4.52
C ILE A 42 2.71 -11.63 -4.68
N PHE A 43 2.32 -11.28 -5.91
CA PHE A 43 1.10 -10.56 -6.27
C PHE A 43 -0.22 -11.27 -5.96
N SER A 44 -0.21 -12.58 -5.68
CA SER A 44 -1.41 -13.31 -5.28
C SER A 44 -1.34 -13.66 -3.79
N PRO A 45 -2.45 -13.57 -3.03
CA PRO A 45 -2.47 -13.94 -1.61
C PRO A 45 -2.03 -15.39 -1.36
N GLU A 46 -2.16 -16.27 -2.35
CA GLU A 46 -1.71 -17.67 -2.24
C GLU A 46 -0.20 -17.86 -2.37
N GLY A 47 0.51 -16.86 -2.88
CA GLY A 47 1.97 -16.80 -2.88
C GLY A 47 2.58 -16.28 -1.58
N LEU A 48 1.76 -15.80 -0.64
CA LEU A 48 2.25 -15.25 0.62
C LEU A 48 2.79 -16.33 1.56
N PRO A 49 3.83 -16.01 2.38
CA PRO A 49 4.33 -16.90 3.41
C PRO A 49 3.22 -17.34 4.36
N PRO A 50 3.25 -18.57 4.91
CA PRO A 50 2.17 -19.11 5.76
C PRO A 50 1.75 -18.16 6.90
N ARG A 51 2.73 -17.57 7.60
CA ARG A 51 2.50 -16.59 8.67
C ARG A 51 1.65 -15.39 8.23
N VAL A 52 1.87 -14.89 7.01
CA VAL A 52 1.19 -13.70 6.48
C VAL A 52 -0.18 -14.08 5.97
N ARG A 53 -0.31 -15.28 5.39
CA ARG A 53 -1.60 -15.81 4.96
C ARG A 53 -2.55 -16.00 6.13
N GLU A 54 -2.06 -16.54 7.25
CA GLU A 54 -2.85 -16.65 8.50
C GLU A 54 -3.30 -15.27 8.99
N LEU A 55 -2.39 -14.29 9.00
CA LEU A 55 -2.71 -12.91 9.36
C LEU A 55 -3.76 -12.28 8.43
N TYR A 56 -3.63 -12.52 7.12
CA TYR A 56 -4.59 -12.07 6.10
C TYR A 56 -5.98 -12.66 6.30
N GLN A 57 -6.07 -13.96 6.60
CA GLN A 57 -7.37 -14.60 6.88
C GLN A 57 -8.00 -14.07 8.17
N ARG A 58 -7.21 -13.90 9.23
CA ARG A 58 -7.68 -13.30 10.49
C ARG A 58 -8.19 -11.88 10.28
N LEU A 59 -7.48 -11.08 9.50
CA LEU A 59 -7.91 -9.72 9.14
C LEU A 59 -9.24 -9.75 8.37
N LYS A 60 -9.40 -10.65 7.40
CA LYS A 60 -10.68 -10.81 6.68
C LYS A 60 -11.83 -11.17 7.63
N GLU A 61 -11.62 -12.14 8.51
CA GLU A 61 -12.64 -12.52 9.49
C GLU A 61 -12.97 -11.37 10.45
N PHE A 62 -11.98 -10.60 10.88
CA PHE A 62 -12.17 -9.42 11.72
C PHE A 62 -13.04 -8.37 11.01
N MET A 63 -12.74 -8.10 9.73
CA MET A 63 -13.52 -7.18 8.90
C MET A 63 -14.99 -7.61 8.80
N GLU A 64 -15.24 -8.89 8.50
CA GLU A 64 -16.58 -9.45 8.36
C GLU A 64 -17.37 -9.44 9.68
N ARG A 65 -16.72 -9.78 10.80
CA ARG A 65 -17.40 -9.92 12.10
C ARG A 65 -17.58 -8.59 12.84
N HIS A 66 -16.67 -7.63 12.66
CA HIS A 66 -16.59 -6.45 13.51
C HIS A 66 -16.72 -5.14 12.75
N VAL A 67 -16.02 -5.00 11.61
CA VAL A 67 -15.98 -3.73 10.87
C VAL A 67 -17.24 -3.52 10.05
N TYR A 68 -17.58 -4.42 9.13
CA TYR A 68 -18.74 -4.27 8.24
C TYR A 68 -20.07 -4.08 8.98
N PRO A 69 -20.36 -4.80 10.09
CA PRO A 69 -21.58 -4.56 10.85
C PRO A 69 -21.62 -3.19 11.53
N ALA A 70 -20.47 -2.59 11.86
CA ALA A 70 -20.37 -1.30 12.53
C ALA A 70 -20.43 -0.10 11.57
N GLU A 71 -20.15 -0.30 10.28
CA GLU A 71 -20.10 0.80 9.27
C GLU A 71 -21.34 1.69 9.25
N PRO A 72 -22.59 1.16 9.30
CA PRO A 72 -23.78 2.02 9.24
C PRO A 72 -23.90 2.95 10.45
N GLU A 73 -23.40 2.54 11.60
CA GLU A 73 -23.42 3.34 12.82
C GLU A 73 -22.31 4.38 12.84
N LEU A 74 -21.10 3.99 12.40
CA LEU A 74 -19.99 4.90 12.21
C LEU A 74 -20.32 5.98 11.17
N GLN A 75 -21.02 5.62 10.09
CA GLN A 75 -21.48 6.56 9.08
C GLN A 75 -22.51 7.54 9.64
N ARG A 76 -23.44 7.07 10.48
CA ARG A 76 -24.40 7.95 11.19
C ARG A 76 -23.67 8.93 12.12
N HIS A 77 -22.66 8.45 12.85
CA HIS A 77 -21.83 9.30 13.71
C HIS A 77 -21.08 10.37 12.89
N GLN A 78 -20.47 10.00 11.76
CA GLN A 78 -19.78 10.95 10.88
C GLN A 78 -20.71 11.99 10.21
N ALA A 79 -21.98 11.64 10.00
CA ALA A 79 -22.99 12.56 9.48
C ALA A 79 -23.62 13.47 10.54
N SER A 80 -23.37 13.20 11.82
CA SER A 80 -23.92 13.95 12.95
C SER A 80 -23.12 15.24 13.23
N ALA A 81 -23.65 16.08 14.12
CA ALA A 81 -22.93 17.25 14.63
C ALA A 81 -21.67 16.88 15.44
N GLU A 82 -21.58 15.63 15.91
CA GLU A 82 -20.48 15.11 16.73
C GLU A 82 -19.37 14.46 15.89
N ARG A 83 -19.35 14.68 14.57
CA ARG A 83 -18.35 14.14 13.63
C ARG A 83 -16.90 14.25 14.11
N TRP A 84 -16.55 15.33 14.82
CA TRP A 84 -15.19 15.62 15.26
C TRP A 84 -14.83 14.98 16.61
N THR A 85 -15.79 14.29 17.24
CA THR A 85 -15.60 13.56 18.50
C THR A 85 -15.19 12.12 18.18
N PRO A 86 -14.30 11.50 18.97
CA PRO A 86 -14.01 10.07 18.83
C PRO A 86 -15.28 9.24 19.10
N SER A 87 -15.64 8.37 18.15
CA SER A 87 -16.76 7.45 18.33
C SER A 87 -16.37 6.32 19.29
N PRO A 88 -17.16 6.03 20.34
CA PRO A 88 -16.89 4.92 21.25
C PRO A 88 -16.72 3.57 20.54
N LEU A 89 -17.45 3.35 19.44
CA LEU A 89 -17.36 2.12 18.65
C LEU A 89 -15.99 1.94 18.01
N VAL A 90 -15.34 3.02 17.57
CA VAL A 90 -14.00 2.94 17.00
C VAL A 90 -12.99 2.52 18.07
N GLU A 91 -13.13 3.05 19.28
CA GLU A 91 -12.26 2.65 20.40
C GLU A 91 -12.47 1.18 20.79
N ASP A 92 -13.72 0.71 20.86
CA ASP A 92 -14.02 -0.70 21.08
C ASP A 92 -13.44 -1.61 19.98
N LEU A 93 -13.49 -1.18 18.72
CA LEU A 93 -12.91 -1.91 17.59
C LEU A 93 -11.38 -1.97 17.68
N LYS A 94 -10.73 -0.87 18.07
CA LYS A 94 -9.27 -0.83 18.29
C LYS A 94 -8.83 -1.78 19.40
N GLU A 95 -9.58 -1.86 20.50
CA GLU A 95 -9.30 -2.80 21.58
C GLU A 95 -9.40 -4.26 21.11
N LYS A 96 -10.43 -4.59 20.32
CA LYS A 96 -10.57 -5.93 19.71
C LYS A 96 -9.43 -6.24 18.74
N ALA A 97 -9.06 -5.27 17.89
CA ALA A 97 -7.94 -5.44 16.96
C ALA A 97 -6.61 -5.68 17.69
N LYS A 98 -6.36 -4.96 18.80
CA LYS A 98 -5.20 -5.19 19.68
C LYS A 98 -5.23 -6.57 20.32
N ALA A 99 -6.38 -7.02 20.82
CA ALA A 99 -6.53 -8.35 21.41
C ALA A 99 -6.26 -9.47 20.38
N GLU A 100 -6.62 -9.25 19.12
CA GLU A 100 -6.30 -10.15 18.01
C GLU A 100 -4.89 -9.95 17.44
N GLY A 101 -4.09 -9.00 17.95
CA GLY A 101 -2.75 -8.75 17.40
C GLY A 101 -2.75 -8.21 15.97
N LEU A 102 -3.87 -7.64 15.52
CA LEU A 102 -4.00 -6.89 14.26
C LEU A 102 -3.60 -5.42 14.46
N TRP A 103 -2.59 -5.17 15.30
CA TRP A 103 -2.16 -3.83 15.70
C TRP A 103 -0.76 -3.53 15.16
N ASN A 104 -0.53 -2.28 14.75
CA ASN A 104 0.75 -1.81 14.21
C ASN A 104 1.32 -2.67 13.06
N LEU A 105 0.46 -3.13 12.15
CA LEU A 105 0.87 -3.98 11.02
C LEU A 105 1.80 -3.27 10.02
N PHE A 106 1.86 -1.93 10.08
CA PHE A 106 2.70 -1.09 9.23
C PHE A 106 4.16 -1.00 9.68
N LEU A 107 4.51 -1.46 10.89
CA LEU A 107 5.87 -1.34 11.41
C LEU A 107 6.80 -2.32 10.67
N PRO A 108 7.81 -1.81 9.93
CA PRO A 108 8.76 -2.66 9.25
C PRO A 108 9.73 -3.27 10.26
N LEU A 109 10.28 -4.43 9.88
CA LEU A 109 11.26 -5.16 10.69
C LEU A 109 12.52 -4.33 11.03
N GLU A 110 12.86 -3.36 10.18
CA GLU A 110 14.02 -2.46 10.40
C GLU A 110 13.84 -1.55 11.62
N THR A 111 12.60 -1.15 11.92
CA THR A 111 12.30 -0.26 13.06
C THR A 111 12.07 -1.04 14.35
N ASP A 112 11.66 -2.31 14.25
CA ASP A 112 11.43 -3.21 15.40
C ASP A 112 12.07 -4.59 15.15
N PRO A 113 13.40 -4.72 15.36
CA PRO A 113 14.11 -5.98 15.12
C PRO A 113 13.65 -7.13 16.03
N GLU A 114 13.14 -6.79 17.22
CA GLU A 114 12.65 -7.74 18.22
C GLU A 114 11.17 -8.13 17.99
N LYS A 115 10.48 -7.51 17.02
CA LYS A 115 9.03 -7.69 16.75
C LYS A 115 8.17 -7.55 18.01
N LYS A 116 8.56 -6.63 18.88
CA LYS A 116 7.91 -6.41 20.18
C LYS A 116 6.58 -5.65 20.03
N TYR A 117 6.46 -4.80 19.02
CA TYR A 117 5.36 -3.86 18.87
C TYR A 117 4.55 -4.04 17.59
N GLY A 118 5.06 -4.77 16.59
CA GLY A 118 4.37 -5.02 15.33
C GLY A 118 4.67 -6.40 14.73
N ALA A 119 4.01 -6.72 13.62
CA ALA A 119 4.13 -8.02 12.95
C ALA A 119 5.46 -8.19 12.17
N GLY A 120 6.21 -7.12 11.95
CA GLY A 120 7.50 -7.14 11.24
C GLY A 120 7.34 -7.61 9.79
N LEU A 121 6.42 -6.98 9.07
CA LEU A 121 6.08 -7.31 7.68
C LEU A 121 6.97 -6.55 6.70
N THR A 122 7.17 -7.14 5.53
CA THR A 122 7.72 -6.42 4.37
C THR A 122 6.63 -5.57 3.72
N ASN A 123 7.03 -4.54 2.96
CA ASN A 123 6.08 -3.66 2.27
C ASN A 123 5.12 -4.42 1.33
N MET A 124 5.60 -5.48 0.68
CA MET A 124 4.80 -6.29 -0.25
C MET A 124 3.75 -7.14 0.49
N GLU A 125 4.15 -7.73 1.63
CA GLU A 125 3.23 -8.48 2.49
C GLU A 125 2.16 -7.56 3.10
N TYR A 126 2.57 -6.37 3.54
CA TYR A 126 1.66 -5.36 4.08
C TYR A 126 0.69 -4.82 3.02
N ALA A 127 1.12 -4.67 1.77
CA ALA A 127 0.26 -4.19 0.68
C ALA A 127 -1.01 -5.05 0.49
N HIS A 128 -0.90 -6.38 0.65
CA HIS A 128 -2.05 -7.27 0.55
C HIS A 128 -3.04 -7.11 1.71
N LEU A 129 -2.54 -6.79 2.91
CA LEU A 129 -3.39 -6.47 4.05
C LEU A 129 -4.10 -5.13 3.84
N CYS A 130 -3.39 -4.14 3.29
CA CYS A 130 -3.97 -2.84 2.93
C CYS A 130 -5.07 -2.95 1.89
N GLU A 131 -4.96 -3.87 0.93
CA GLU A 131 -6.03 -4.11 -0.05
C GLU A 131 -7.34 -4.52 0.64
N VAL A 132 -7.27 -5.39 1.65
CA VAL A 132 -8.44 -5.81 2.44
C VAL A 132 -8.95 -4.65 3.29
N MET A 133 -8.06 -3.96 4.02
CA MET A 133 -8.46 -2.82 4.86
C MET A 133 -9.09 -1.69 4.03
N GLY A 134 -8.57 -1.46 2.82
CA GLY A 134 -9.05 -0.43 1.89
C GLY A 134 -10.47 -0.66 1.37
N THR A 135 -11.08 -1.81 1.64
CA THR A 135 -12.51 -2.05 1.34
C THR A 135 -13.45 -1.26 2.25
N SER A 136 -12.97 -0.79 3.41
CA SER A 136 -13.73 0.04 4.36
C SER A 136 -12.98 1.32 4.67
N LEU A 137 -13.72 2.42 4.84
CA LEU A 137 -13.15 3.69 5.28
C LEU A 137 -12.71 3.67 6.75
N TYR A 138 -13.25 2.74 7.54
CA TYR A 138 -13.06 2.71 8.99
C TYR A 138 -12.05 1.66 9.47
N ALA A 139 -11.62 0.75 8.59
CA ALA A 139 -10.66 -0.29 8.93
C ALA A 139 -9.25 0.20 9.32
N PRO A 140 -8.70 1.30 8.74
CA PRO A 140 -7.36 1.77 9.10
C PRO A 140 -7.34 2.77 10.28
N GLU A 141 -8.48 3.03 10.92
CA GLU A 141 -8.62 3.95 12.07
C GLU A 141 -8.17 3.33 13.40
#